data_AF-A0A173S490-F1
#
_entry.id   AF-A0A173S490-F1
#
_cell.length_a   1.000
_cell.length_b   1.000
_cell.length_c   1.000
_cell.angle_alpha   90.00
_cell.angle_beta   90.00
_cell.angle_gamma   90.00
#
_symmetry.space_group_name_H-M   'P 1'
#
loop_
_entity.id
_entity.type
_entity.pdbx_description
1 polymer ?
#
loop_
_entity_poly.entity_id
_entity_poly.type
_entity_poly.pdbx_seq_one_letter_code
_entity_poly.pdbx_strand_id
1 'polypeptide(L)'
;MLGELQALLQYQYDRIDFIDEPVDVGFACPLDLHCTYTRDQLLVALDFLKPATVREGVKWLPEKQLDVFFVTLNKADKDYSPTTMYKDYSINESLFHWQSQSTTAESSATGQRYIHHREKGSRVLLFVREFKADARFGGAGAYTYLCPVQPAHQEGQAEGGRLHHAGGRVCSSP
;
A
#
# COMPACT_ATOMS: atom_id res chain seq x y z
N MET A 1 -9.40 27.27 25.07
CA MET A 1 -8.76 26.91 23.80
C MET A 1 -7.50 26.04 23.94
N LEU A 2 -6.37 26.49 24.51
CA LEU A 2 -5.16 25.63 24.63
C LEU A 2 -5.39 24.36 25.48
N GLY A 3 -6.04 24.51 26.64
CA GLY A 3 -6.32 23.38 27.54
C GLY A 3 -7.30 22.36 26.97
N GLU A 4 -8.26 22.79 26.15
CA GLU A 4 -9.19 21.89 25.45
C GLU A 4 -8.46 21.09 24.37
N LEU A 5 -7.54 21.73 23.64
CA LEU A 5 -6.72 21.06 22.64
C LEU A 5 -5.82 19.99 23.28
N GLN A 6 -5.20 20.31 24.42
CA GLN A 6 -4.38 19.36 25.18
C GLN A 6 -5.21 18.20 25.73
N ALA A 7 -6.40 18.47 26.28
CA ALA A 7 -7.30 17.43 26.77
C ALA A 7 -7.77 16.50 25.64
N LEU A 8 -8.06 17.06 24.46
CA LEU A 8 -8.42 16.28 23.27
C LEU A 8 -7.25 15.41 22.79
N LEU A 9 -6.04 15.96 22.74
CA LEU A 9 -4.84 15.21 22.35
C LEU A 9 -4.55 14.07 23.32
N GLN A 10 -4.65 14.32 24.64
CA GLN A 10 -4.47 13.29 25.65
C GLN A 10 -5.55 12.20 25.55
N TYR A 11 -6.82 12.61 25.39
CA TYR A 11 -7.93 11.68 25.21
C TYR A 11 -7.75 10.76 23.99
N GLN A 12 -7.24 11.31 22.88
CA GLN A 12 -6.97 10.51 21.69
C GLN A 12 -5.76 9.61 21.90
N TYR A 13 -4.70 10.11 22.53
CA TYR A 13 -3.50 9.34 22.87
C TYR A 13 -3.82 8.12 23.74
N ASP A 14 -4.64 8.29 24.77
CA ASP A 14 -5.05 7.20 25.67
C ASP A 14 -5.95 6.14 25.01
N ARG A 15 -6.41 6.40 23.78
CA ARG A 15 -7.26 5.51 22.97
C ARG A 15 -6.57 4.98 21.71
N ILE A 16 -5.27 5.24 21.56
CA ILE A 16 -4.45 4.63 20.52
C ILE A 16 -4.26 3.16 20.91
N ASP A 17 -5.11 2.29 20.36
CA ASP A 17 -5.05 0.83 20.56
C ASP A 17 -4.19 0.12 19.49
N PHE A 18 -3.32 0.84 18.78
CA PHE A 18 -2.42 0.24 17.79
C PHE A 18 -0.96 0.59 18.14
N ILE A 19 -0.08 -0.39 17.98
CA ILE A 19 1.36 -0.21 18.14
C ILE A 19 1.89 0.29 16.80
N ASP A 20 2.28 1.56 16.75
CA ASP A 20 3.07 2.08 15.65
C ASP A 20 4.51 1.56 15.77
N GLU A 21 5.08 1.17 14.63
CA GLU A 21 6.46 0.71 14.58
C GLU A 21 7.19 1.40 13.44
N PRO A 22 8.37 1.99 13.69
CA PRO A 22 9.19 2.54 12.64
C PRO A 22 9.70 1.40 11.75
N VAL A 23 9.72 1.64 10.44
CA VAL A 23 10.19 0.65 9.47
C VAL A 23 11.50 1.08 8.84
N ASP A 24 12.49 0.20 8.89
CA ASP A 24 13.68 0.35 8.05
C ASP A 24 13.34 0.03 6.58
N VAL A 25 13.05 1.08 5.83
CA VAL A 25 12.87 1.03 4.36
C VAL A 25 14.15 1.39 3.61
N GLY A 26 15.30 1.50 4.30
CA GLY A 26 16.61 1.82 3.73
C GLY A 26 16.85 3.30 3.42
N PHE A 27 15.96 4.18 3.88
CA PHE A 27 16.10 5.63 3.83
C PHE A 27 15.25 6.25 4.96
N ALA A 28 15.49 7.52 5.28
CA ALA A 28 14.67 8.24 6.26
C ALA A 28 13.21 8.34 5.78
N CYS A 29 12.31 7.65 6.46
CA CYS A 29 10.89 7.55 6.10
C CYS A 29 10.03 7.85 7.32
N PRO A 30 9.16 8.87 7.28
CA PRO A 30 8.32 9.26 8.42
C PRO A 30 7.00 8.47 8.47
N LEU A 31 6.95 7.28 7.86
CA LEU A 31 5.74 6.45 7.77
C LEU A 31 5.88 5.22 8.65
N ASP A 32 5.08 5.19 9.71
CA ASP A 32 5.05 4.06 10.65
C ASP A 32 4.02 3.00 10.27
N LEU A 33 4.29 1.75 10.64
CA LEU A 33 3.36 0.63 10.45
C LEU A 33 2.02 0.91 11.13
N HIS A 34 0.95 0.41 10.51
CA HIS A 34 -0.42 0.46 11.01
C HIS A 34 -1.01 1.88 11.14
N CYS A 35 -0.23 2.92 10.90
CA CYS A 35 -0.71 4.29 10.76
C CYS A 35 -1.47 4.49 9.44
N THR A 36 -2.42 5.43 9.49
CA THR A 36 -3.30 5.76 8.36
C THR A 36 -2.99 7.15 7.83
N TYR A 37 -2.83 7.24 6.52
CA TYR A 37 -2.41 8.45 5.82
C TYR A 37 -3.24 8.65 4.55
N THR A 38 -3.52 9.89 4.20
CA THR A 38 -4.01 10.22 2.87
C THR A 38 -2.95 9.88 1.81
N ARG A 39 -3.38 9.60 0.58
CA ARG A 39 -2.45 9.33 -0.52
C ARG A 39 -1.42 10.44 -0.71
N ASP A 40 -1.83 11.69 -0.52
CA ASP A 40 -0.96 12.84 -0.72
C ASP A 40 0.09 12.94 0.41
N GLN A 41 -0.29 12.65 1.66
CA GLN A 41 0.66 12.52 2.77
C GLN A 41 1.69 11.42 2.51
N LEU A 42 1.24 10.25 2.04
CA LEU A 42 2.13 9.13 1.70
C LEU A 42 3.14 9.51 0.63
N LEU A 43 2.68 10.12 -0.46
CA LEU A 43 3.55 10.50 -1.56
C LEU A 43 4.54 11.59 -1.17
N VAL A 44 4.10 12.61 -0.42
CA VAL A 44 5.00 13.68 0.07
C VAL A 44 6.02 13.13 1.07
N ALA A 45 5.62 12.23 1.97
CA ALA A 45 6.53 11.54 2.89
C ALA A 45 7.61 10.71 2.18
N LEU A 46 7.37 10.33 0.92
CA LEU A 46 8.30 9.61 0.06
C LEU A 46 9.00 10.53 -0.96
N ASP A 47 9.07 11.83 -0.69
CA ASP A 47 9.66 12.89 -1.51
C ASP A 47 9.01 13.10 -2.89
N PHE A 48 7.78 12.61 -3.09
CA PHE A 48 7.02 12.83 -4.32
C PHE A 48 6.10 14.05 -4.21
N LEU A 49 6.61 15.22 -4.62
CA LEU A 49 5.96 16.53 -4.43
C LEU A 49 4.84 16.87 -5.41
N LYS A 50 4.41 15.94 -6.27
CA LYS A 50 3.32 16.15 -7.25
C LYS A 50 2.17 15.16 -7.10
N PRO A 51 1.65 14.93 -5.87
CA PRO A 51 0.76 13.80 -5.58
C PRO A 51 -0.53 13.80 -6.40
N ALA A 52 -1.06 14.97 -6.76
CA ALA A 52 -2.24 15.13 -7.60
C ALA A 52 -2.13 14.49 -9.00
N THR A 53 -0.90 14.22 -9.46
CA THR A 53 -0.65 13.57 -10.76
C THR A 53 -0.81 12.05 -10.71
N VAL A 54 -0.81 11.44 -9.52
CA VAL A 54 -0.92 9.98 -9.37
C VAL A 54 -2.38 9.59 -9.38
N ARG A 55 -2.77 8.77 -10.37
CA ARG A 55 -4.12 8.21 -10.49
C ARG A 55 -4.11 6.68 -10.44
N GLU A 56 -2.95 6.09 -10.63
CA GLU A 56 -2.71 4.66 -10.67
C GLU A 56 -2.64 4.07 -9.27
N GLY A 57 -2.96 2.77 -9.17
CA GLY A 57 -2.85 2.01 -7.93
C GLY A 57 -1.41 1.61 -7.57
N VAL A 58 -0.42 1.89 -8.43
CA VAL A 58 0.99 1.64 -8.14
C VAL A 58 1.85 2.80 -8.64
N LYS A 59 2.82 3.21 -7.83
CA LYS A 59 3.79 4.26 -8.18
C LYS A 59 5.22 3.75 -8.01
N TRP A 60 5.99 3.78 -9.10
CA TRP A 60 7.44 3.56 -9.07
C TRP A 60 8.18 4.87 -8.76
N LEU A 61 9.09 4.83 -7.78
CA LEU A 61 9.99 5.91 -7.39
C LEU A 61 11.44 5.46 -7.64
N PRO A 62 12.02 5.77 -8.83
CA PRO A 62 13.32 5.23 -9.24
C PRO A 62 14.48 5.67 -8.35
N GLU A 63 14.45 6.92 -7.87
CA GLU A 63 15.51 7.47 -7.01
C GLU A 63 15.64 6.73 -5.68
N LYS A 64 14.54 6.14 -5.19
CA LYS A 64 14.49 5.36 -3.94
C LYS A 64 14.47 3.85 -4.17
N GLN A 65 14.46 3.41 -5.43
CA GLN A 65 14.20 2.01 -5.82
C GLN A 65 12.95 1.43 -5.13
N LEU A 66 11.83 2.18 -5.16
CA LEU A 66 10.64 1.88 -4.38
C LEU A 66 9.37 1.80 -5.24
N ASP A 67 8.67 0.68 -5.18
CA ASP A 67 7.28 0.60 -5.65
C ASP A 67 6.33 0.83 -4.48
N VAL A 68 5.35 1.72 -4.66
CA VAL A 68 4.32 2.07 -3.67
C VAL A 68 2.99 1.54 -4.17
N PHE A 69 2.42 0.58 -3.45
CA PHE A 69 1.16 -0.07 -3.83
C PHE A 69 0.00 0.54 -3.03
N PHE A 70 -1.00 1.05 -3.74
CA PHE A 70 -2.24 1.58 -3.20
C PHE A 70 -3.38 0.61 -3.53
N VAL A 71 -3.79 -0.17 -2.54
CA VAL A 71 -4.79 -1.22 -2.69
C VAL A 71 -6.10 -0.82 -2.05
N THR A 72 -7.20 -1.01 -2.77
CA THR A 72 -8.55 -0.91 -2.21
C THR A 72 -9.16 -2.31 -2.16
N LEU A 73 -9.54 -2.76 -0.96
CA LEU A 73 -10.02 -4.12 -0.73
C LEU A 73 -11.44 -4.30 -1.30
N ASN A 74 -12.37 -3.44 -0.90
CA ASN A 74 -13.75 -3.51 -1.36
C ASN A 74 -13.92 -2.66 -2.62
N LYS A 75 -13.85 -3.33 -3.77
CA LYS A 75 -14.08 -2.74 -5.09
C LYS A 75 -15.58 -2.82 -5.43
N ALA A 76 -16.26 -1.67 -5.48
CA ALA A 76 -17.62 -1.60 -5.97
C ALA A 76 -17.62 -1.41 -7.51
N ASP A 77 -18.53 -2.08 -8.23
CA ASP A 77 -18.62 -2.02 -9.70
C ASP A 77 -18.76 -0.59 -10.26
N LYS A 78 -19.43 0.30 -9.51
CA LYS A 78 -19.58 1.71 -9.89
C LYS A 78 -18.27 2.50 -9.89
N ASP A 79 -17.26 2.00 -9.19
CA ASP A 79 -16.02 2.73 -8.88
C ASP A 79 -14.81 2.26 -9.69
N TYR A 80 -14.92 1.11 -10.38
CA TYR A 80 -13.84 0.42 -11.07
C TYR A 80 -14.30 -0.16 -12.41
N SER A 81 -13.40 -0.18 -13.40
CA SER A 81 -13.65 -0.88 -14.67
C SER A 81 -13.35 -2.37 -14.54
N PRO A 82 -13.89 -3.23 -15.43
CA PRO A 82 -13.51 -4.65 -15.49
C PRO A 82 -11.99 -4.88 -15.61
N THR A 83 -11.27 -3.94 -16.24
CA THR A 83 -9.82 -3.99 -16.42
C THR A 83 -9.01 -3.61 -15.17
N THR A 84 -9.66 -2.97 -14.19
CA THR A 84 -9.04 -2.52 -12.91
C THR A 84 -9.64 -3.21 -11.69
N MET A 85 -10.51 -4.20 -11.90
CA MET A 85 -11.04 -5.09 -10.87
C MET A 85 -10.02 -6.18 -10.53
N TYR A 86 -8.91 -5.77 -9.93
CA TYR A 86 -7.89 -6.70 -9.44
C TYR A 86 -8.40 -7.47 -8.22
N LYS A 87 -8.00 -8.74 -8.09
CA LYS A 87 -8.26 -9.51 -6.87
C LYS A 87 -7.17 -9.19 -5.87
N ASP A 88 -7.47 -8.36 -4.88
CA ASP A 88 -6.55 -8.03 -3.79
C ASP A 88 -7.26 -8.31 -2.47
N TYR A 89 -6.70 -9.16 -1.62
CA TYR A 89 -7.32 -9.58 -0.37
C TYR A 89 -6.28 -10.15 0.59
N SER A 90 -6.50 -9.98 1.89
CA SER A 90 -5.73 -10.70 2.89
C SER A 90 -6.10 -12.18 2.84
N ILE A 91 -5.11 -13.06 2.65
CA ILE A 91 -5.29 -14.51 2.76
C ILE A 91 -5.32 -14.88 4.26
N ASN A 92 -4.42 -14.30 5.04
CA ASN A 92 -4.38 -14.38 6.50
C ASN A 92 -3.62 -13.16 7.07
N GLU A 93 -3.38 -13.14 8.38
CA GLU A 93 -2.69 -12.06 9.11
C GLU A 93 -1.30 -11.74 8.56
N SER A 94 -0.63 -12.73 7.96
CA SER A 94 0.74 -12.63 7.47
C SER A 94 0.88 -12.78 5.95
N LEU A 95 -0.22 -12.91 5.20
CA LEU A 95 -0.17 -13.16 3.76
C LEU A 95 -1.24 -12.39 3.04
N PHE A 96 -0.83 -11.60 2.06
CA PHE A 96 -1.72 -10.76 1.27
C PHE A 96 -1.69 -11.20 -0.19
N HIS A 97 -2.82 -11.47 -0.82
CA HIS A 97 -2.88 -11.72 -2.26
C HIS A 97 -2.95 -10.39 -3.02
N TRP A 98 -2.13 -10.24 -4.05
CA TRP A 98 -2.15 -9.05 -4.90
C TRP A 98 -2.02 -9.43 -6.38
N GLN A 99 -2.84 -8.80 -7.22
CA GLN A 99 -2.83 -9.05 -8.66
C GLN A 99 -2.26 -7.85 -9.41
N SER A 100 -1.36 -8.12 -10.37
CA SER A 100 -0.77 -7.04 -11.18
C SER A 100 -1.75 -6.37 -12.12
N GLN A 101 -1.40 -5.16 -12.56
CA GLN A 101 -2.16 -4.47 -13.60
C GLN A 101 -2.17 -5.30 -14.89
N SER A 102 -3.25 -5.18 -15.67
CA SER A 102 -3.48 -5.96 -16.90
C SER A 102 -2.41 -5.81 -17.96
N THR A 103 -1.66 -4.71 -17.94
CA THR A 103 -0.58 -4.41 -18.89
C THR A 103 0.80 -4.83 -18.36
N THR A 104 0.88 -5.38 -17.15
CA THR A 104 2.15 -5.83 -16.55
C THR A 104 2.40 -7.28 -16.90
N ALA A 105 3.11 -7.50 -18.01
CA ALA A 105 3.61 -8.82 -18.37
C ALA A 105 4.78 -9.23 -17.46
N GLU A 106 4.94 -10.53 -17.22
CA GLU A 106 6.06 -11.10 -16.46
C GLU A 106 7.43 -10.67 -16.98
N SER A 107 7.60 -10.69 -18.30
CA SER A 107 8.84 -10.33 -19.00
C SER A 107 9.09 -8.82 -19.05
N SER A 108 8.11 -7.99 -18.66
CA SER A 108 8.26 -6.53 -18.68
C SER A 108 9.22 -6.06 -17.59
N ALA A 109 9.82 -4.88 -17.76
CA ALA A 109 10.69 -4.29 -16.74
C ALA A 109 9.99 -4.13 -15.38
N THR A 110 8.68 -3.86 -15.37
CA THR A 110 7.87 -3.76 -14.15
C THR A 110 7.60 -5.12 -13.54
N GLY A 111 7.19 -6.11 -14.34
CA GLY A 111 6.98 -7.49 -13.86
C GLY A 111 8.25 -8.08 -13.26
N GLN A 112 9.37 -7.96 -13.99
CA GLN A 112 10.69 -8.36 -13.52
C GLN A 112 11.17 -7.61 -12.29
N ARG A 113 10.65 -6.40 -12.02
CA ARG A 113 10.96 -5.66 -10.81
C ARG A 113 10.15 -6.21 -9.64
N TYR A 114 8.85 -6.46 -9.80
CA TYR A 114 8.02 -7.04 -8.75
C TYR A 114 8.55 -8.41 -8.30
N ILE A 115 8.95 -9.25 -9.27
CA ILE A 115 9.45 -10.61 -9.02
C ILE A 115 10.80 -10.58 -8.31
N HIS A 116 11.75 -9.79 -8.83
CA HIS A 116 13.13 -9.78 -8.36
C HIS A 116 13.47 -8.57 -7.48
N HIS A 117 12.48 -7.95 -6.82
CA HIS A 117 12.69 -6.66 -6.14
C HIS A 117 13.80 -6.75 -5.10
N ARG A 118 13.77 -7.79 -4.25
CA ARG A 118 14.80 -8.02 -3.22
C ARG A 118 16.19 -8.23 -3.81
N GLU A 119 16.30 -9.03 -4.87
CA GLU A 119 17.58 -9.32 -5.56
C GLU A 119 18.14 -8.07 -6.22
N LYS A 120 17.26 -7.20 -6.75
CA LYS A 120 17.61 -5.93 -7.39
C LYS A 120 17.79 -4.78 -6.40
N GLY A 121 17.63 -5.04 -5.10
CA GLY A 121 17.71 -4.01 -4.06
C GLY A 121 16.55 -3.01 -4.06
N SER A 122 15.48 -3.27 -4.83
CA SER A 122 14.25 -2.49 -4.78
C SER A 122 13.29 -3.03 -3.73
N ARG A 123 12.37 -2.18 -3.28
CA ARG A 123 11.41 -2.48 -2.21
C ARG A 123 10.00 -2.21 -2.68
N VAL A 124 9.02 -2.86 -2.06
CA VAL A 124 7.60 -2.64 -2.30
C VAL A 124 6.94 -2.30 -0.98
N LEU A 125 6.22 -1.18 -0.90
CA LEU A 125 5.43 -0.79 0.28
C LEU A 125 3.94 -0.99 -0.01
N LEU A 126 3.24 -1.66 0.91
CA LEU A 126 1.82 -1.96 0.75
C LEU A 126 0.94 -1.05 1.63
N PHE A 127 0.15 -0.21 0.97
CA PHE A 127 -0.84 0.65 1.60
C PHE A 127 -2.24 0.19 1.20
N VAL A 128 -3.08 -0.12 2.19
CA VAL A 128 -4.42 -0.66 1.95
C VAL A 128 -5.49 0.27 2.48
N ARG A 129 -6.66 0.25 1.86
CA ARG A 129 -7.88 0.84 2.41
C ARG A 129 -9.05 -0.07 2.14
N GLU A 130 -10.04 -0.01 3.01
CA GLU A 130 -11.23 -0.83 2.86
C GLU A 130 -12.10 -0.35 1.69
N PHE A 131 -12.42 0.95 1.66
CA PHE A 131 -13.27 1.56 0.63
C PHE A 131 -12.59 2.76 -0.05
N LYS A 132 -13.03 3.07 -1.28
CA LYS A 132 -12.52 4.21 -2.06
C LYS A 132 -12.89 5.56 -1.46
N ALA A 133 -14.09 5.65 -0.89
CA ALA A 133 -14.60 6.83 -0.22
C ALA A 133 -14.62 6.60 1.30
N ASP A 134 -14.27 7.62 2.06
CA ASP A 134 -14.44 7.64 3.50
C ASP A 134 -15.94 7.73 3.83
N ALA A 135 -16.43 6.78 4.62
CA ALA A 135 -17.85 6.66 4.94
C ALA A 135 -18.39 7.83 5.79
N ARG A 136 -17.52 8.54 6.52
CA ARG A 136 -17.90 9.62 7.44
C ARG A 136 -17.88 10.99 6.76
N PHE A 137 -16.91 11.22 5.88
CA PHE A 137 -16.65 12.53 5.28
C PHE A 137 -16.88 12.59 3.77
N GLY A 138 -17.14 11.45 3.11
CA GLY A 138 -17.43 11.37 1.66
C GLY A 138 -16.24 11.66 0.74
N GLY A 139 -15.08 12.01 1.30
CA GLY A 139 -13.83 12.23 0.58
C GLY A 139 -13.11 10.93 0.21
N ALA A 140 -11.93 11.02 -0.40
CA ALA A 140 -11.11 9.84 -0.69
C ALA A 140 -10.69 9.14 0.62
N GLY A 141 -10.91 7.83 0.71
CA GLY A 141 -10.49 7.03 1.85
C GLY A 141 -8.96 7.03 1.98
N ALA A 142 -8.48 7.22 3.21
CA ALA A 142 -7.08 7.13 3.58
C ALA A 142 -6.60 5.66 3.56
N TYR A 143 -5.29 5.47 3.48
CA TYR A 143 -4.66 4.16 3.43
C TYR A 143 -3.87 3.89 4.71
N THR A 144 -3.97 2.67 5.20
CA THR A 144 -3.17 2.12 6.29
C THR A 144 -1.91 1.47 5.73
N TYR A 145 -0.74 1.78 6.31
CA TYR A 145 0.50 1.12 5.96
C TYR A 145 0.55 -0.27 6.62
N LEU A 146 0.59 -1.34 5.81
CA LEU A 146 0.65 -2.69 6.38
C LEU A 146 2.09 -3.12 6.67
N CYS A 147 2.96 -3.07 5.66
CA CYS A 147 4.37 -3.44 5.78
C CYS A 147 5.13 -3.22 4.45
N PRO A 148 6.48 -3.30 4.47
CA PRO A 148 7.24 -3.70 3.31
C PRO A 148 6.89 -5.12 2.90
N VAL A 149 6.69 -5.35 1.62
CA VAL A 149 6.39 -6.67 1.07
C VAL A 149 7.68 -7.49 0.99
N GLN A 150 7.66 -8.71 1.54
CA GLN A 150 8.76 -9.66 1.34
C GLN A 150 8.50 -10.56 0.12
N PRO A 151 9.52 -11.17 -0.51
CA PRO A 151 9.27 -12.19 -1.51
C PRO A 151 8.48 -13.38 -0.92
N ALA A 152 7.40 -13.81 -1.59
CA ALA A 152 6.64 -15.03 -1.27
C ALA A 152 6.58 -15.98 -2.48
N HIS A 153 6.08 -17.19 -2.26
CA HIS A 153 5.92 -18.21 -3.29
C HIS A 153 4.93 -17.74 -4.37
N GLN A 154 5.29 -17.89 -5.63
CA GLN A 154 4.52 -17.40 -6.76
C GLN A 154 3.50 -18.45 -7.23
N GLU A 155 2.28 -18.01 -7.54
CA GLU A 155 1.26 -18.85 -8.16
C GLU A 155 1.09 -18.48 -9.65
N GLY A 156 2.14 -18.73 -10.45
CA GLY A 156 2.08 -18.70 -11.91
C GLY A 156 1.52 -17.43 -12.60
N GLN A 157 1.33 -17.53 -13.92
CA GLN A 157 0.56 -16.55 -14.70
C GLN A 157 -0.90 -17.00 -14.75
N ALA A 158 -1.84 -16.07 -14.56
CA ALA A 158 -3.25 -16.37 -14.79
C ALA A 158 -3.71 -15.96 -16.19
N GLU A 159 -4.93 -16.41 -16.54
CA GLU A 159 -5.61 -16.05 -17.78
C GLU A 159 -5.59 -14.52 -18.01
N GLY A 160 -5.15 -14.11 -19.20
CA GLY A 160 -5.05 -12.71 -19.59
C GLY A 160 -3.69 -12.05 -19.36
N GLY A 161 -2.63 -12.81 -19.05
CA GLY A 161 -1.25 -12.31 -19.02
C GLY A 161 -0.90 -11.48 -17.77
N ARG A 162 -1.70 -11.59 -16.70
CA ARG A 162 -1.48 -10.94 -15.41
C ARG A 162 -0.63 -11.82 -14.51
N LEU A 163 0.31 -11.20 -13.80
CA LEU A 163 1.02 -11.85 -12.71
C LEU A 163 0.10 -11.99 -11.51
N HIS A 164 -0.08 -13.22 -11.04
CA HIS A 164 -0.69 -13.51 -9.76
C HIS A 164 0.42 -13.63 -8.73
N HIS A 165 0.55 -12.60 -7.90
CA HIS A 165 1.43 -12.70 -6.75
C HIS A 165 0.58 -13.13 -5.56
N ALA A 166 0.96 -14.23 -4.92
CA ALA A 166 0.85 -14.24 -3.48
C ALA A 166 1.77 -13.08 -3.05
N GLY A 167 1.14 -11.94 -2.75
CA GLY A 167 1.84 -10.83 -2.17
C GLY A 167 2.58 -11.35 -0.96
N GLY A 168 3.72 -10.73 -0.73
CA GLY A 168 4.67 -11.14 0.27
C GLY A 168 4.08 -11.52 1.60
N ARG A 169 4.91 -12.21 2.39
CA ARG A 169 4.66 -12.24 3.82
C ARG A 169 4.50 -10.79 4.30
N VAL A 170 3.30 -10.45 4.74
CA VAL A 170 3.03 -9.29 5.56
C VAL A 170 3.66 -9.62 6.90
N CYS A 171 4.49 -8.74 7.44
CA CYS A 171 5.10 -8.98 8.75
C CYS A 171 3.98 -9.35 9.72
N SER A 172 4.09 -10.52 10.36
CA SER A 172 3.27 -10.82 11.53
C SER A 172 3.54 -9.72 12.55
N SER A 173 2.48 -9.11 13.10
CA SER A 173 2.62 -8.36 14.34
C SER A 173 3.42 -9.22 15.34
N PRO A 174 4.33 -8.62 16.13
CA PRO A 174 5.08 -9.36 17.14
C PRO A 174 4.15 -10.07 18.14
#